data_AF-A0A7Y2JY34-F1
#
_entry.id   AF-A0A7Y2JY34-F1
#
_cell.length_a   1.000
_cell.length_b   1.000
_cell.length_c   1.000
_cell.angle_alpha   90.00
_cell.angle_beta   90.00
_cell.angle_gamma   90.00
#
_symmetry.space_group_name_H-M   'P 1'
#
loop_
_entity.id
_entity.type
_entity.pdbx_description
1 polymer ?
#
loop_
_entity_poly.entity_id
_entity_poly.type
_entity_poly.pdbx_seq_one_letter_code
_entity_poly.pdbx_strand_id
1 'polypeptide(L)'
;MLPFLALVPAHAGQLSADHPPYRCDDGGRTVVSATPCPGGKKPDEPVRRQRLGAEAKRECGLLQTAIQESETAERGPRSPMMESVQQDLFILRKRYKKLGCQI
;
A
#
# COMPACT_ATOMS: atom_id res chain seq x y z
N MET A 1 -29.87 -40.52 7.06
CA MET A 1 -30.06 -39.64 8.24
C MET A 1 -29.05 -38.51 8.14
N LEU A 2 -29.51 -37.30 7.84
CA LEU A 2 -28.71 -36.07 7.82
C LEU A 2 -29.25 -35.17 8.94
N PRO A 3 -28.41 -34.66 9.86
CA PRO A 3 -28.84 -33.56 10.71
C PRO A 3 -28.57 -32.22 10.00
N PHE A 4 -29.67 -31.49 9.84
CA PHE A 4 -29.72 -30.05 9.62
C PHE A 4 -28.89 -29.32 10.69
N LEU A 5 -27.99 -28.43 10.28
CA LEU A 5 -27.54 -27.33 11.14
C LEU A 5 -27.93 -26.01 10.50
N ALA A 6 -28.58 -25.22 11.35
CA ALA A 6 -29.36 -24.05 11.02
C ALA A 6 -28.50 -22.84 10.59
N LEU A 7 -29.14 -22.06 9.74
CA LEU A 7 -28.83 -20.71 9.28
C LEU A 7 -28.52 -19.76 10.46
N VAL A 8 -27.38 -19.08 10.43
CA VAL A 8 -27.16 -17.83 11.18
C VAL A 8 -27.06 -16.69 10.17
N PRO A 9 -27.94 -15.68 10.21
CA PRO A 9 -27.87 -14.58 9.28
C PRO A 9 -26.74 -13.63 9.70
N ALA A 10 -25.72 -13.51 8.84
CA ALA A 10 -24.74 -12.44 8.93
C ALA A 10 -25.40 -11.14 8.46
N HIS A 11 -25.92 -10.34 9.39
CA HIS A 11 -26.29 -8.96 9.12
C HIS A 11 -25.02 -8.12 8.99
N ALA A 12 -24.34 -8.22 7.85
CA ALA A 12 -23.35 -7.24 7.45
C ALA A 12 -24.10 -5.97 7.04
N GLY A 13 -24.25 -5.05 8.01
CA GLY A 13 -24.75 -3.70 7.77
C GLY A 13 -24.01 -3.08 6.59
N GLN A 14 -24.78 -2.71 5.58
CA GLN A 14 -24.32 -2.14 4.32
C GLN A 14 -23.72 -0.76 4.60
N LEU A 15 -22.40 -0.71 4.83
CA LEU A 15 -21.65 0.54 4.97
C LEU A 15 -21.71 1.28 3.63
N SER A 16 -22.51 2.35 3.61
CA SER A 16 -22.64 3.25 2.47
C SER A 16 -21.29 3.85 2.12
N ALA A 17 -20.88 3.74 0.85
CA ALA A 17 -19.55 4.11 0.35
C ALA A 17 -19.24 5.61 0.39
N ASP A 18 -20.18 6.45 0.83
CA ASP A 18 -20.05 7.91 0.81
C ASP A 18 -19.26 8.46 2.01
N HIS A 19 -19.19 7.70 3.11
CA HIS A 19 -18.49 8.14 4.32
C HIS A 19 -17.47 7.10 4.76
N PRO A 20 -16.15 7.43 4.74
CA PRO A 20 -15.14 6.51 5.21
C PRO A 20 -15.37 6.25 6.71
N PRO A 21 -15.30 4.98 7.14
CA PRO A 21 -15.68 4.64 8.50
C PRO A 21 -14.68 5.19 9.52
N TYR A 22 -15.19 5.76 10.60
CA TYR A 22 -14.41 6.29 11.70
C TYR A 22 -13.96 5.16 12.63
N ARG A 23 -12.71 5.21 13.11
CA ARG A 23 -12.23 4.31 14.15
C ARG A 23 -12.37 4.99 15.52
N CYS A 24 -13.12 4.37 16.42
CA CYS A 24 -13.39 4.85 17.76
C CYS A 24 -12.80 3.89 18.78
N ASP A 25 -12.28 4.39 19.90
CA ASP A 25 -11.86 3.56 21.03
C ASP A 25 -13.01 3.47 22.05
N ASP A 26 -13.44 2.24 22.34
CA ASP A 26 -14.40 1.90 23.38
C ASP A 26 -13.69 1.06 24.44
N GLY A 27 -13.17 1.73 25.48
CA GLY A 27 -12.52 1.05 26.61
C GLY A 27 -11.32 0.18 26.21
N GLY A 28 -10.52 0.61 25.23
CA GLY A 28 -9.36 -0.15 24.71
C GLY A 28 -9.70 -1.11 23.56
N ARG A 29 -10.94 -1.10 23.05
CA ARG A 29 -11.32 -1.81 21.83
C ARG A 29 -11.58 -0.83 20.70
N THR A 30 -10.91 -1.02 19.57
CA THR A 30 -11.15 -0.22 18.37
C THR A 30 -12.41 -0.71 17.66
N VAL A 31 -13.46 0.10 17.68
CA VAL A 31 -14.72 -0.12 16.94
C VAL A 31 -14.78 0.76 15.70
N VAL A 32 -15.40 0.25 14.64
CA VAL A 32 -15.56 0.94 13.37
C VAL A 32 -16.98 1.50 13.30
N SER A 33 -17.12 2.82 13.27
CA SER A 33 -18.42 3.51 13.28
C SER A 33 -18.64 4.28 11.98
N ALA A 34 -19.88 4.25 11.47
CA ALA A 34 -20.31 5.10 10.36
C ALA A 34 -20.54 6.56 10.79
N THR A 35 -20.62 6.83 12.11
CA THR A 35 -20.79 8.18 12.66
C THR A 35 -19.50 8.64 13.37
N PRO A 36 -19.11 9.93 13.25
CA PRO A 36 -17.93 10.46 13.93
C PRO A 36 -18.09 10.35 15.45
N CYS A 37 -17.19 9.61 16.11
CA CYS A 37 -17.15 9.57 17.57
C CYS A 37 -16.27 10.71 18.13
N PRO A 38 -16.60 11.26 19.31
CA PRO A 38 -15.72 12.18 20.02
C PRO A 38 -14.38 11.49 20.33
N GLY A 39 -13.29 11.99 19.74
CA GLY A 39 -11.94 11.42 19.90
C GLY A 39 -11.53 10.39 18.83
N GLY A 40 -12.40 10.05 17.89
CA GLY A 40 -12.06 9.17 16.77
C GLY A 40 -11.00 9.80 15.87
N LYS A 41 -9.96 9.05 15.52
CA LYS A 41 -8.94 9.52 14.55
C LYS A 41 -9.59 9.57 13.17
N LYS A 42 -9.45 10.69 12.47
CA LYS A 42 -9.81 10.76 11.05
C LYS A 42 -9.01 9.69 10.30
N PRO A 43 -9.64 8.93 9.38
CA PRO A 43 -8.88 8.07 8.48
C PRO A 43 -7.88 8.95 7.73
N ASP A 44 -6.62 8.52 7.66
CA ASP A 44 -5.57 9.22 6.93
C ASP A 44 -6.08 9.60 5.54
N GLU A 45 -6.00 10.90 5.21
CA GLU A 45 -6.43 11.44 3.91
C GLU A 45 -5.79 10.61 2.79
N PRO A 46 -6.54 10.25 1.73
CA PRO A 46 -5.97 9.54 0.60
C PRO A 46 -4.84 10.39 0.03
N VAL A 47 -3.61 9.91 0.13
CA VAL A 47 -2.43 10.54 -0.46
C VAL A 47 -2.75 10.74 -1.94
N ARG A 48 -2.96 12.01 -2.34
CA ARG A 48 -3.34 12.36 -3.72
C ARG A 48 -2.27 11.82 -4.64
N ARG A 49 -2.58 10.74 -5.36
CA ARG A 49 -1.64 10.15 -6.31
C ARG A 49 -1.39 11.19 -7.41
N GLN A 50 -0.18 11.74 -7.43
CA GLN A 50 0.21 12.72 -8.44
C GLN A 50 0.08 12.05 -9.81
N ARG A 51 -0.75 12.62 -10.70
CA ARG A 51 -0.93 12.06 -12.04
C ARG A 51 0.35 12.34 -12.84
N LEU A 52 1.17 11.30 -13.00
CA LEU A 52 2.37 11.35 -13.84
C LEU A 52 1.98 11.47 -15.32
N GLY A 53 2.76 12.26 -16.07
CA GLY A 53 2.66 12.32 -17.53
C GLY A 53 2.97 10.97 -18.19
N ALA A 54 2.54 10.78 -19.43
CA ALA A 54 2.72 9.50 -20.13
C ALA A 54 4.19 9.09 -20.28
N GLU A 55 5.09 10.06 -20.51
CA GLU A 55 6.53 9.85 -20.56
C GLU A 55 7.09 9.39 -19.21
N ALA A 56 6.78 10.13 -18.15
CA ALA A 56 7.19 9.78 -16.79
C ALA A 56 6.71 8.38 -16.37
N LYS A 57 5.49 7.98 -16.76
CA LYS A 57 4.98 6.61 -16.52
C LYS A 57 5.80 5.53 -17.23
N ARG A 58 6.20 5.77 -18.48
CA ARG A 58 7.06 4.83 -19.22
C ARG A 58 8.42 4.71 -18.55
N GLU A 59 9.01 5.85 -18.17
CA GLU A 59 10.29 5.88 -17.48
C GLU A 59 10.23 5.18 -16.11
N CYS A 60 9.16 5.39 -15.34
CA CYS A 60 8.92 4.66 -14.10
C CYS A 60 8.91 3.14 -14.33
N GLY A 61 8.26 2.67 -15.40
CA GLY A 61 8.23 1.24 -15.75
C GLY A 61 9.62 0.68 -16.01
N LEU A 62 10.43 1.38 -16.81
CA LEU A 62 11.82 0.98 -17.10
C LEU A 62 12.69 0.97 -15.84
N LEU A 63 12.58 2.02 -15.02
CA LEU A 63 13.31 2.10 -13.76
C LEU A 63 12.89 1.02 -12.78
N GLN A 64 11.61 0.64 -12.75
CA GLN A 64 11.10 -0.40 -11.86
C GLN A 64 11.67 -1.78 -12.22
N THR A 65 11.73 -2.11 -13.52
CA THR A 65 12.39 -3.33 -13.98
C THR A 65 13.87 -3.34 -13.59
N ALA A 66 14.60 -2.25 -13.86
CA ALA A 66 16.03 -2.15 -13.52
C ALA A 66 16.27 -2.28 -12.00
N ILE A 67 15.44 -1.65 -11.16
CA ILE A 67 15.52 -1.77 -9.70
C ILE A 67 15.31 -3.22 -9.27
N GLN A 68 14.31 -3.93 -9.81
CA GLN A 68 14.06 -5.34 -9.47
C GLN A 68 15.23 -6.25 -9.86
N GLU A 69 15.83 -6.02 -11.02
CA GLU A 69 17.00 -6.77 -11.48
C GLU A 69 18.20 -6.54 -10.54
N SER A 70 18.50 -5.28 -10.21
CA SER A 70 19.57 -4.94 -9.27
C SER A 70 19.29 -5.44 -7.85
N GLU A 71 18.04 -5.40 -7.36
CA GLU A 71 17.66 -5.97 -6.06
C GLU A 71 17.82 -7.50 -6.04
N THR A 72 17.55 -8.16 -7.16
CA THR A 72 17.76 -9.60 -7.29
C THR A 72 19.25 -9.93 -7.27
N ALA A 73 20.08 -9.13 -7.96
CA ALA A 73 21.54 -9.25 -7.92
C ALA A 73 22.10 -8.99 -6.51
N GLU A 74 21.52 -8.05 -5.77
CA GLU A 74 21.86 -7.72 -4.37
C GLU A 74 21.60 -8.90 -3.42
N ARG A 75 20.48 -9.61 -3.62
CA ARG A 75 20.11 -10.80 -2.83
C ARG A 75 20.90 -12.06 -3.18
N GLY A 76 21.67 -12.02 -4.26
CA GLY A 76 22.50 -13.14 -4.71
C GLY A 76 23.63 -13.47 -3.73
N PRO A 77 24.41 -14.55 -4.00
CA PRO A 77 25.62 -14.82 -3.26
C PRO A 77 26.57 -13.61 -3.34
N ARG A 78 27.27 -13.30 -2.24
CA ARG A 78 28.19 -12.14 -2.14
C ARG A 78 29.14 -12.11 -3.34
N SER A 79 28.81 -11.26 -4.31
CA SER A 79 29.57 -11.05 -5.53
C SER A 79 30.62 -9.96 -5.28
N PRO A 80 31.82 -10.04 -5.89
CA PRO A 80 32.79 -8.95 -5.85
C PRO A 80 32.24 -7.64 -6.43
N MET A 81 31.12 -7.69 -7.17
CA MET A 81 30.45 -6.50 -7.73
C MET A 81 29.38 -5.89 -6.81
N MET A 82 29.31 -6.30 -5.54
CA MET A 82 28.26 -5.85 -4.62
C MET A 82 28.18 -4.33 -4.46
N GLU A 83 29.33 -3.66 -4.37
CA GLU A 83 29.40 -2.21 -4.23
C GLU A 83 28.82 -1.47 -5.45
N SER A 84 29.10 -1.97 -6.66
CA SER A 84 28.52 -1.46 -7.90
C SER A 84 27.00 -1.60 -7.90
N VAL A 85 26.47 -2.76 -7.50
CA VAL A 85 25.02 -3.02 -7.45
C VAL A 85 24.34 -2.08 -6.45
N GLN A 86 24.94 -1.84 -5.29
CA GLN A 86 24.40 -0.90 -4.30
C GLN A 86 24.39 0.54 -4.81
N GLN A 87 25.45 0.96 -5.51
CA GLN A 87 25.52 2.28 -6.12
C GLN A 87 24.46 2.45 -7.21
N ASP A 88 24.27 1.44 -8.07
CA ASP A 88 23.24 1.43 -9.09
C ASP A 88 21.84 1.53 -8.49
N LEU A 89 21.55 0.74 -7.44
CA LEU A 89 20.28 0.81 -6.71
C LEU A 89 20.02 2.20 -6.14
N PHE A 90 21.03 2.86 -5.58
CA PHE A 90 20.90 4.21 -5.06
C PHE A 90 20.54 5.20 -6.17
N ILE A 91 21.23 5.15 -7.31
CA ILE A 91 20.99 6.02 -8.46
C ILE A 91 19.57 5.80 -9.02
N LEU A 92 19.20 4.54 -9.26
CA LEU A 92 17.90 4.16 -9.81
C LEU A 92 16.76 4.61 -8.88
N ARG A 93 16.84 4.31 -7.58
CA ARG A 93 15.82 4.71 -6.60
C ARG A 93 15.73 6.22 -6.44
N LYS A 94 16.87 6.95 -6.51
CA LYS A 94 16.89 8.41 -6.49
C LYS A 94 16.13 8.98 -7.69
N ARG A 95 16.34 8.43 -8.89
CA ARG A 95 15.64 8.85 -10.10
C ARG A 95 14.15 8.49 -10.04
N TYR A 96 13.81 7.29 -9.58
CA TYR A 96 12.42 6.84 -9.39
C TYR A 96 11.64 7.78 -8.45
N LYS A 97 12.24 8.19 -7.33
CA LYS A 97 11.67 9.18 -6.40
C LYS A 97 11.54 10.57 -7.03
N LYS A 98 12.55 11.01 -7.79
CA LYS A 98 12.55 12.33 -8.45
C LYS A 98 11.40 12.47 -9.46
N LEU A 99 11.04 11.37 -10.13
CA LEU A 99 9.90 11.32 -11.06
C LEU A 99 8.54 11.22 -10.35
N GLY A 100 8.50 11.03 -9.03
CA GLY A 100 7.25 10.83 -8.29
C GLY A 100 6.59 9.48 -8.57
N CYS A 101 7.36 8.49 -9.05
CA CYS A 101 6.87 7.13 -9.21
C CYS A 101 6.46 6.58 -7.83
N GLN A 102 5.28 5.97 -7.75
CA GLN A 102 4.78 5.33 -6.53
C GLN A 102 4.99 3.82 -6.65
N ILE A 103 5.57 3.24 -5.59
CA ILE A 103 5.69 1.79 -5.40
C ILE A 103 4.32 1.22 -5.01
#